data_AF-A0A3C1FV28-F1
#
_entry.id   AF-A0A3C1FV28-F1
#
_cell.length_a   1.000
_cell.length_b   1.000
_cell.length_c   1.000
_cell.angle_alpha   90.00
_cell.angle_beta   90.00
_cell.angle_gamma   90.00
#
_symmetry.space_group_name_H-M   'P 1'
#
loop_
_entity.id
_entity.type
_entity.pdbx_description
1 polymer ?
#
loop_
_entity_poly.entity_id
_entity_poly.type
_entity_poly.pdbx_seq_one_letter_code
_entity_poly.pdbx_strand_id
1 'polypeptide(L)'
;MLHDVGIIYTNAPKLGCYGDKHYLCHGYIGRQLLEKEGLTKHALVCERHVGVGITAEEIKNNKLPLPERDMAPLSIEEKIICFADKFFSKNTRDLMHEKPVGKIRTMIAEYGEDKLKTFDEWLSFFIRA
;
A
#
# COMPACT_ATOMS: atom_id res chain seq x y z
N MET A 1 13.39 3.53 4.61
CA MET A 1 12.05 3.13 4.14
C MET A 1 11.07 3.30 5.29
N LEU A 2 10.01 4.08 5.09
CA LEU A 2 9.04 4.47 6.16
C LEU A 2 7.57 4.23 5.77
N HIS A 3 7.31 3.63 4.60
CA HIS A 3 5.96 3.52 4.05
C HIS A 3 5.00 2.72 4.92
N ASP A 4 5.51 1.78 5.73
CA ASP A 4 4.73 0.97 6.66
C ASP A 4 4.80 1.44 8.13
N VAL A 5 5.41 2.58 8.46
CA VAL A 5 5.71 2.96 9.86
C VAL A 5 4.47 2.99 10.77
N GLY A 6 3.29 3.28 10.22
CA GLY A 6 2.03 3.27 10.97
C GLY A 6 1.52 1.88 11.38
N ILE A 7 2.15 0.79 10.93
CA ILE A 7 1.71 -0.59 11.22
C ILE A 7 1.72 -0.91 12.72
N ILE A 8 2.58 -0.25 13.49
CA ILE A 8 2.70 -0.44 14.95
C ILE A 8 1.41 -0.11 15.71
N TYR A 9 0.53 0.70 15.11
CA TYR A 9 -0.77 1.07 15.66
C TYR A 9 -1.91 0.14 15.23
N THR A 10 -1.62 -0.88 14.40
CA THR A 10 -2.62 -1.82 13.90
C THR A 10 -2.61 -3.14 14.66
N ASN A 11 -3.78 -3.79 14.69
CA ASN A 11 -3.93 -5.14 15.20
C ASN A 11 -3.52 -6.16 14.12
N ALA A 12 -2.23 -6.46 14.05
CA ALA A 12 -1.68 -7.48 13.15
C ALA A 12 -0.72 -8.41 13.92
N PRO A 13 -1.22 -9.30 14.80
CA PRO A 13 -0.37 -10.09 15.70
C PRO A 13 0.59 -11.03 14.97
N LYS A 14 0.21 -11.52 13.78
CA LYS A 14 1.08 -12.33 12.91
C LYS A 14 2.35 -11.58 12.47
N LEU A 15 2.33 -10.25 12.52
CA LEU A 15 3.45 -9.36 12.22
C LEU A 15 4.03 -8.71 13.48
N GLY A 16 3.65 -9.19 14.68
CA GLY A 16 4.11 -8.65 15.96
C GLY A 16 3.52 -7.28 16.33
N CYS A 17 2.43 -6.85 15.68
CA CYS A 17 1.77 -5.57 15.96
C CYS A 17 0.48 -5.79 16.75
N TYR A 18 0.33 -5.06 17.87
CA TYR A 18 -0.74 -5.23 18.85
C TYR A 18 -1.54 -3.94 19.10
N GLY A 19 -1.60 -3.05 18.12
CA GLY A 19 -2.40 -1.83 18.21
C GLY A 19 -3.90 -2.10 18.13
N ASP A 20 -4.70 -1.04 18.21
CA ASP A 20 -6.17 -1.10 18.24
C ASP A 20 -6.83 -0.83 16.88
N LYS A 21 -6.05 -0.45 15.86
CA LYS A 21 -6.58 -0.09 14.54
C LYS A 21 -6.63 -1.27 13.58
N HIS A 22 -7.53 -1.19 12.59
CA HIS A 22 -7.57 -2.16 11.50
C HIS A 22 -6.28 -2.09 10.67
N TYR A 23 -5.81 -3.22 10.12
CA TYR A 23 -4.56 -3.28 9.34
C TYR A 23 -4.51 -2.23 8.22
N LEU A 24 -5.59 -2.03 7.47
CA LEU A 24 -5.66 -1.02 6.40
C LEU A 24 -5.34 0.41 6.87
N CYS A 25 -5.54 0.73 8.15
CA CYS A 25 -5.32 2.07 8.67
C CYS A 25 -3.85 2.49 8.73
N HIS A 26 -2.88 1.55 8.63
CA HIS A 26 -1.46 1.84 8.80
C HIS A 26 -0.96 2.99 7.89
N GLY A 27 -1.48 3.10 6.66
CA GLY A 27 -1.04 4.12 5.72
C GLY A 27 -1.36 5.54 6.17
N TYR A 28 -2.63 5.85 6.50
CA TYR A 28 -2.99 7.20 6.93
C TYR A 28 -2.47 7.53 8.34
N ILE A 29 -2.35 6.52 9.21
CA ILE A 29 -1.76 6.71 10.56
C ILE A 29 -0.27 7.05 10.43
N GLY A 30 0.45 6.33 9.59
CA GLY A 30 1.86 6.63 9.34
C GLY A 30 2.04 7.98 8.64
N ARG A 31 1.10 8.41 7.78
CA ARG A 31 1.05 9.80 7.28
C ARG A 31 0.97 10.81 8.43
N GLN A 32 0.00 10.65 9.35
CA GLN A 32 -0.17 11.56 10.49
C GLN A 32 1.08 11.60 11.39
N LEU A 33 1.75 10.46 11.59
CA LEU A 33 3.01 10.40 12.32
C LEU A 33 4.11 11.19 11.61
N LEU A 34 4.33 10.92 10.33
CA LEU A 34 5.41 11.54 9.56
C LEU A 34 5.18 13.04 9.33
N GLU A 35 3.93 13.50 9.21
CA GLU A 35 3.61 14.93 9.16
C GLU A 35 4.01 15.66 10.46
N LYS A 36 3.81 15.04 11.64
CA LYS A 36 4.25 15.61 12.92
C LYS A 36 5.77 15.73 13.04
N GLU A 37 6.50 14.82 12.41
CA GLU A 37 7.97 14.81 12.35
C GLU A 37 8.53 15.69 11.21
N GLY A 38 7.68 16.41 10.47
CA GLY A 38 8.10 17.28 9.35
C GLY A 38 8.47 16.54 8.05
N LEU A 39 8.21 15.23 7.96
CA LEU A 39 8.53 14.37 6.82
C LEU A 39 7.37 14.25 5.82
N THR A 40 6.83 15.40 5.38
CA THR A 40 5.60 15.50 4.57
C THR A 40 5.63 14.66 3.28
N LYS A 41 6.75 14.60 2.56
CA LYS A 41 6.88 13.77 1.34
C LYS A 41 6.77 12.27 1.64
N HIS A 42 7.40 11.80 2.71
CA HIS A 42 7.31 10.40 3.13
C HIS A 42 5.92 10.05 3.65
N ALA A 43 5.24 11.03 4.26
CA ALA A 43 3.87 10.89 4.72
C ALA A 43 2.91 10.55 3.56
N LEU A 44 3.08 11.18 2.39
CA LEU A 44 2.30 10.85 1.19
C LEU A 44 2.56 9.44 0.68
N VAL A 45 3.82 8.99 0.66
CA VAL A 45 4.18 7.61 0.32
C VAL A 45 3.51 6.63 1.28
N CYS A 46 3.55 6.92 2.58
CA CYS A 46 2.91 6.09 3.60
C CYS A 46 1.40 5.96 3.37
N GLU A 47 0.70 7.05 3.03
CA GLU A 47 -0.74 6.97 2.78
C GLU A 47 -1.11 6.21 1.51
N ARG A 48 -0.31 6.33 0.45
CA ARG A 48 -0.72 5.99 -0.93
C ARG A 48 -0.08 4.72 -1.49
N HIS A 49 0.63 3.94 -0.67
CA HIS A 49 1.29 2.71 -1.12
C HIS A 49 0.41 1.45 -1.08
N VAL A 50 -0.81 1.55 -0.54
CA VAL A 50 -1.71 0.40 -0.34
C VAL A 50 -2.38 0.02 -1.66
N GLY A 51 -2.36 -1.29 -1.99
CA GLY A 51 -2.90 -1.79 -3.26
C GLY A 51 -2.23 -1.12 -4.45
N VAL A 52 -3.00 -0.72 -5.45
CA VAL A 52 -2.54 0.16 -6.54
C VAL A 52 -3.13 1.56 -6.42
N GLY A 53 -3.52 1.94 -5.19
CA GLY A 53 -4.33 3.11 -4.87
C GLY A 53 -5.77 2.75 -4.55
N ILE A 54 -6.37 3.52 -3.64
CA ILE A 54 -7.76 3.37 -3.19
C ILE A 54 -8.46 4.72 -3.38
N THR A 55 -9.59 4.74 -4.09
CA THR A 55 -10.38 5.95 -4.33
C THR A 55 -11.32 6.26 -3.17
N ALA A 56 -11.75 7.52 -3.05
CA ALA A 56 -12.76 7.92 -2.07
C ALA A 56 -14.07 7.14 -2.24
N GLU A 57 -14.45 6.86 -3.50
CA GLU A 57 -15.66 6.10 -3.82
C GLU A 57 -15.57 4.64 -3.35
N GLU A 58 -14.43 3.96 -3.55
CA GLU A 58 -14.20 2.61 -3.02
C GLU A 58 -14.24 2.57 -1.50
N ILE A 59 -13.65 3.57 -0.83
CA ILE A 59 -13.67 3.68 0.63
C ILE A 59 -15.11 3.77 1.13
N LYS A 60 -15.91 4.64 0.51
CA LYS A 60 -17.31 4.86 0.86
C LYS A 60 -18.17 3.62 0.58
N ASN A 61 -18.09 3.08 -0.64
CA ASN A 61 -18.93 1.96 -1.09
C ASN A 61 -18.65 0.68 -0.32
N ASN A 62 -17.38 0.41 0.01
CA ASN A 62 -16.97 -0.78 0.76
C ASN A 62 -16.91 -0.55 2.28
N LYS A 63 -17.26 0.65 2.76
CA LYS A 63 -17.19 1.04 4.18
C LYS A 63 -15.83 0.74 4.81
N LEU A 64 -14.76 1.04 4.07
CA LEU A 64 -13.40 0.81 4.55
C LEU A 64 -13.10 1.70 5.76
N PRO A 65 -12.30 1.24 6.74
CA PRO A 65 -11.91 2.04 7.90
C PRO A 65 -10.81 3.05 7.54
N LEU A 66 -11.04 3.83 6.50
CA LEU A 66 -10.12 4.80 5.92
C LEU A 66 -10.80 6.17 5.81
N PRO A 67 -10.04 7.29 5.82
CA PRO A 67 -10.60 8.60 5.53
C PRO A 67 -11.20 8.64 4.12
N GLU A 68 -12.40 9.22 3.96
CA GLU A 68 -13.09 9.32 2.66
C GLU A 68 -12.40 10.34 1.72
N ARG A 69 -11.26 9.96 1.15
CA ARG A 69 -10.48 10.74 0.17
C ARG A 69 -9.68 9.82 -0.75
N ASP A 70 -9.22 10.33 -1.88
CA ASP A 70 -8.35 9.56 -2.77
C ASP A 70 -6.98 9.32 -2.15
N MET A 71 -6.60 8.05 -2.10
CA MET A 71 -5.36 7.52 -1.53
C MET A 71 -4.57 6.77 -2.62
N ALA A 72 -4.49 7.33 -3.82
CA ALA A 72 -3.74 6.79 -4.96
C ALA A 72 -2.37 7.47 -5.12
N PRO A 73 -1.31 6.75 -5.54
CA PRO A 73 0.03 7.30 -5.71
C PRO A 73 0.10 8.29 -6.87
N LEU A 74 0.60 9.50 -6.62
CA LEU A 74 0.64 10.57 -7.62
C LEU A 74 2.03 10.77 -8.22
N SER A 75 3.05 10.97 -7.37
CA SER A 75 4.44 11.17 -7.82
C SER A 75 5.08 9.87 -8.31
N ILE A 76 6.22 9.99 -9.00
CA ILE A 76 6.99 8.83 -9.45
C ILE A 76 7.53 8.04 -8.26
N GLU A 77 7.97 8.71 -7.20
CA GLU A 77 8.45 8.09 -5.97
C GLU A 77 7.34 7.30 -5.26
N GLU A 78 6.13 7.86 -5.17
CA GLU A 78 4.96 7.15 -4.63
C GLU A 78 4.64 5.89 -5.45
N LYS A 79 4.66 5.98 -6.78
CA LYS A 79 4.39 4.84 -7.68
C LYS A 79 5.45 3.76 -7.58
N ILE A 80 6.74 4.12 -7.53
CA ILE A 80 7.86 3.18 -7.38
C ILE A 80 7.68 2.36 -6.10
N ILE A 81 7.43 3.03 -4.97
CA ILE A 81 7.28 2.34 -3.68
C ILE A 81 6.01 1.47 -3.68
N CYS A 82 4.88 2.00 -4.17
CA CYS A 82 3.62 1.27 -4.25
C CYS A 82 3.75 -0.01 -5.11
N PHE A 83 4.43 0.08 -6.25
CA PHE A 83 4.71 -1.04 -7.15
C PHE A 83 5.66 -2.05 -6.51
N ALA A 84 6.82 -1.62 -6.01
CA ALA A 84 7.84 -2.49 -5.42
C ALA A 84 7.32 -3.26 -4.18
N ASP A 85 6.45 -2.65 -3.37
CA ASP A 85 5.85 -3.27 -2.19
C ASP A 85 5.04 -4.55 -2.52
N LYS A 86 4.54 -4.70 -3.76
CA LYS A 86 3.74 -5.88 -4.15
C LYS A 86 4.58 -7.14 -4.32
N PHE A 87 5.85 -6.97 -4.59
CA PHE A 87 6.78 -8.08 -4.84
C PHE A 87 7.20 -8.76 -3.55
N PHE A 88 7.27 -8.05 -2.42
CA PHE A 88 7.77 -8.60 -1.15
C PHE A 88 6.63 -8.85 -0.15
N SER A 89 6.83 -9.81 0.74
CA SER A 89 5.86 -10.10 1.81
C SER A 89 6.45 -9.70 3.16
N LYS A 90 5.59 -9.49 4.15
CA LYS A 90 6.00 -9.27 5.55
C LYS A 90 6.13 -10.60 6.32
N ASN A 91 6.02 -11.75 5.64
CA ASN A 91 6.18 -13.07 6.25
C ASN A 91 7.66 -13.41 6.37
N THR A 92 8.11 -13.76 7.58
CA THR A 92 9.51 -14.09 7.90
C THR A 92 10.11 -15.19 7.04
N ARG A 93 9.30 -16.09 6.48
CA ARG A 93 9.79 -17.17 5.59
C ARG A 93 10.15 -16.70 4.19
N ASP A 94 9.51 -15.64 3.70
CA ASP A 94 9.57 -15.18 2.31
C ASP A 94 10.04 -13.72 2.18
N LEU A 95 10.69 -13.16 3.21
CA LEU A 95 11.10 -11.75 3.25
C LEU A 95 11.99 -11.33 2.06
N MET A 96 12.85 -12.25 1.61
CA MET A 96 13.85 -11.99 0.57
C MET A 96 13.46 -12.56 -0.80
N HIS A 97 12.28 -13.17 -0.91
CA HIS A 97 11.82 -13.79 -2.14
C HIS A 97 10.79 -12.91 -2.82
N GLU A 98 11.14 -12.44 -4.00
CA GLU A 98 10.23 -11.72 -4.88
C GLU A 98 9.10 -12.66 -5.35
N LYS A 99 7.85 -12.20 -5.20
CA LYS A 99 6.69 -12.89 -5.77
C LYS A 99 6.75 -12.79 -7.29
N PRO A 100 6.53 -13.88 -8.04
CA PRO A 100 6.41 -13.81 -9.49
C PRO A 100 5.29 -12.87 -9.93
N VAL A 101 5.49 -12.14 -11.02
CA VAL A 101 4.49 -11.21 -11.60
C VAL A 101 3.12 -11.86 -11.75
N GLY A 102 3.05 -13.10 -12.24
CA GLY A 102 1.78 -13.82 -12.40
C GLY A 102 0.99 -13.95 -11.09
N LYS A 103 1.68 -14.21 -9.96
CA LYS A 103 1.06 -14.30 -8.64
C LYS A 103 0.50 -12.95 -8.19
N ILE A 104 1.24 -11.86 -8.43
CA ILE A 104 0.80 -10.51 -8.07
C ILE A 104 -0.42 -10.10 -8.90
N ARG A 105 -0.41 -10.38 -10.21
CA ARG A 105 -1.54 -10.12 -11.11
C ARG A 105 -2.81 -10.83 -10.63
N THR A 106 -2.72 -12.11 -10.27
CA THR A 106 -3.86 -12.86 -9.70
C THR A 106 -4.39 -12.21 -8.42
N MET A 107 -3.51 -11.85 -7.49
CA MET A 107 -3.92 -11.20 -6.24
C MET A 107 -4.58 -9.82 -6.46
N ILE A 108 -4.09 -9.04 -7.43
CA ILE A 108 -4.66 -7.72 -7.73
C ILE A 108 -6.01 -7.84 -8.45
N ALA A 109 -6.18 -8.85 -9.32
CA ALA A 109 -7.42 -9.09 -10.04
C ALA A 109 -8.61 -9.36 -9.11
N GLU A 110 -8.38 -9.86 -7.89
CA GLU A 110 -9.41 -10.04 -6.85
C GLU A 110 -10.06 -8.71 -6.43
N TYR A 111 -9.40 -7.57 -6.66
CA TYR A 111 -9.88 -6.24 -6.30
C TYR A 111 -10.51 -5.46 -7.47
N GLY A 112 -10.52 -6.02 -8.68
CA GLY A 112 -11.14 -5.40 -9.86
C GLY A 112 -10.22 -5.32 -11.08
N GLU A 113 -10.84 -5.31 -12.27
CA GLU A 113 -10.12 -5.20 -13.55
C GLU A 113 -9.42 -3.85 -13.71
N ASP A 114 -9.96 -2.78 -13.12
CA ASP A 114 -9.37 -1.45 -13.08
C ASP A 114 -8.02 -1.46 -12.32
N LYS A 115 -7.98 -2.18 -11.17
CA LYS A 115 -6.75 -2.35 -10.39
C LYS A 115 -5.70 -3.14 -11.15
N LEU A 116 -6.12 -4.22 -11.82
CA LEU A 116 -5.23 -5.02 -12.65
C LEU A 116 -4.66 -4.19 -13.80
N LYS A 117 -5.49 -3.37 -14.45
CA LYS A 117 -5.04 -2.47 -15.52
C LYS A 117 -3.98 -1.48 -15.03
N THR A 118 -4.19 -0.84 -13.89
CA THR A 118 -3.18 0.06 -13.29
C THR A 118 -1.86 -0.68 -13.02
N PHE A 119 -1.93 -1.91 -12.50
CA PHE A 119 -0.74 -2.71 -12.27
C PHE A 119 -0.01 -3.07 -13.58
N ASP A 120 -0.75 -3.50 -14.61
CA ASP A 120 -0.18 -3.86 -15.91
C ASP A 120 0.46 -2.64 -16.60
N GLU A 121 -0.12 -1.44 -16.44
CA GLU A 121 0.49 -0.17 -16.86
C GLU A 121 1.81 0.11 -16.12
N TRP A 122 1.85 -0.08 -14.80
CA TRP A 122 3.09 0.07 -14.02
C TRP A 122 4.14 -0.98 -14.40
N LEU A 123 3.73 -2.22 -14.64
CA LEU A 123 4.62 -3.29 -15.07
C LEU A 123 5.31 -2.94 -16.40
N SER A 124 4.53 -2.48 -17.38
CA SER A 124 5.04 -1.99 -18.67
C SER A 124 6.00 -0.81 -18.50
N PHE A 125 5.67 0.11 -17.58
CA PHE A 125 6.46 1.31 -17.34
C PHE A 125 7.79 1.03 -16.62
N PHE A 126 7.78 0.20 -15.57
CA PHE A 126 8.94 0.00 -14.67
C PHE A 126 9.83 -1.18 -15.07
N ILE A 127 9.28 -2.24 -15.67
CA ILE A 127 10.00 -3.50 -15.90
C ILE A 127 10.40 -3.72 -17.35
N ARG A 128 10.03 -2.82 -18.29
CA ARG A 128 10.37 -2.85 -19.75
C ARG A 128 11.22 -4.06 -20.17
N ALA A 129 10.55 -5.05 -20.75
CA ALA A 129 11.14 -6.24 -21.35
C ALA A 129 12.23 -5.90 -22.38
#